data_AF-A0A1V6FJA9-F1
#
_entry.id   AF-A0A1V6FJA9-F1
#
_cell.length_a   1.000
_cell.length_b   1.000
_cell.length_c   1.000
_cell.angle_alpha   90.00
_cell.angle_beta   90.00
_cell.angle_gamma   90.00
#
_symmetry.space_group_name_H-M   'P 1'
#
loop_
_entity.id
_entity.type
_entity.pdbx_description
1 polymer ?
#
loop_
_entity_poly.entity_id
_entity_poly.type
_entity_poly.pdbx_seq_one_letter_code
_entity_poly.pdbx_strand_id
1 'polypeptide(L)' 'MIIDTNQILTMTEVNQNFSKAAKLVDQKGSAIIFKNNRPKYIIADISHMFDLTDSEKIDIIAKRIIEKHRKAFEELGK' A
#
# COMPACT_ATOMS: atom_id res chain seq x y z
N MET A 1 15.63 -0.69 -5.94
CA MET A 1 14.52 -1.53 -5.42
C MET A 1 14.99 -2.97 -5.49
N ILE A 2 15.21 -3.62 -4.35
CA ILE A 2 15.52 -5.05 -4.30
C ILE A 2 14.17 -5.75 -4.39
N ILE A 3 13.93 -6.46 -5.49
CA ILE A 3 12.71 -7.24 -5.69
C ILE A 3 13.05 -8.68 -5.35
N ASP A 4 12.38 -9.25 -4.34
CA ASP A 4 12.44 -10.69 -4.09
C ASP A 4 11.80 -11.41 -5.28
N THR A 5 12.60 -12.18 -6.01
CA THR A 5 12.14 -12.96 -7.17
C THR A 5 11.05 -13.96 -6.80
N ASN A 6 10.96 -14.38 -5.53
CA ASN A 6 9.91 -15.27 -5.03
C ASN A 6 8.53 -14.59 -4.96
N GLN A 7 8.48 -13.27 -5.09
CA GLN A 7 7.24 -12.48 -5.13
C GLN A 7 6.79 -12.18 -6.56
N ILE A 8 7.49 -12.68 -7.59
CA ILE A 8 7.15 -12.42 -8.99
C ILE A 8 6.19 -13.49 -9.50
N LEU A 9 5.07 -13.04 -10.06
CA LEU A 9 4.09 -13.87 -10.75
C LEU A 9 3.87 -13.36 -12.17
N THR A 10 3.58 -14.23 -13.12
CA THR A 10 3.11 -13.80 -14.44
C THR A 10 1.62 -13.51 -14.43
N MET A 11 1.17 -12.63 -15.34
CA MET A 11 -0.26 -12.35 -15.54
C MET A 11 -1.07 -13.63 -15.82
N THR A 12 -0.47 -14.58 -16.55
CA THR A 12 -1.10 -15.87 -16.86
C THR A 12 -1.31 -16.71 -15.61
N GLU A 13 -0.32 -16.82 -14.72
CA GLU A 13 -0.44 -17.58 -13.47
C GLU A 13 -1.51 -17.00 -12.55
N VAL A 14 -1.54 -15.66 -12.42
CA VAL A 14 -2.55 -14.97 -11.61
C VAL A 14 -3.95 -15.19 -12.16
N ASN A 15 -4.13 -15.11 -13.48
CA ASN A 15 -5.43 -15.34 -14.12
C ASN A 15 -5.89 -16.80 -14.01
N GLN A 16 -4.96 -17.76 -14.03
CA GLN A 16 -5.28 -19.19 -13.90
C GLN A 16 -5.64 -19.58 -12.47
N ASN A 17 -5.00 -18.98 -11.46
CA ASN A 17 -5.24 -19.31 -10.07
C ASN A 17 -4.98 -18.13 -9.13
N PHE A 18 -5.94 -17.22 -9.07
CA PHE A 18 -5.86 -16.05 -8.21
C PHE A 18 -5.72 -16.42 -6.73
N SER A 19 -6.37 -17.50 -6.26
CA SER A 19 -6.26 -17.95 -4.87
C SER A 19 -4.83 -18.34 -4.49
N LYS A 20 -4.05 -18.90 -5.42
CA LYS A 20 -2.62 -19.18 -5.20
C LYS A 20 -1.81 -17.88 -5.09
N ALA A 21 -2.14 -16.87 -5.91
CA ALA A 21 -1.52 -15.55 -5.82
C ALA A 21 -1.85 -14.85 -4.49
N ALA A 22 -3.10 -14.92 -4.03
CA ALA A 22 -3.53 -14.38 -2.75
C ALA A 22 -2.78 -15.03 -1.58
N LYS A 23 -2.64 -16.37 -1.55
CA LYS A 23 -1.84 -17.06 -0.52
C LYS A 23 -0.38 -16.62 -0.48
N LEU A 24 0.22 -16.31 -1.63
CA LEU A 24 1.59 -15.77 -1.67
C LEU A 24 1.63 -14.38 -1.03
N VAL A 25 0.65 -13.54 -1.31
CA VAL A 25 0.50 -12.21 -0.70
C VAL A 25 0.30 -12.32 0.81
N ASP A 26 -0.56 -13.24 1.29
CA ASP A 26 -0.76 -13.46 2.73
C ASP A 26 0.55 -13.84 3.45
N GLN A 27 1.46 -14.56 2.76
CA GLN A 27 2.74 -15.00 3.32
C GLN A 27 3.86 -13.96 3.21
N LYS A 28 3.83 -13.12 2.17
CA LYS A 28 4.95 -12.24 1.78
C LYS A 28 4.59 -10.75 1.84
N GLY A 29 3.34 -10.41 2.19
CA GLY A 29 2.77 -9.07 2.18
C GLY A 29 2.43 -8.51 0.79
N SER A 30 3.14 -8.95 -0.26
CA SER A 30 2.88 -8.51 -1.64
C SER A 30 3.43 -9.46 -2.70
N ALA A 31 2.97 -9.27 -3.95
CA ALA A 31 3.45 -9.95 -5.15
C ALA A 31 3.47 -8.98 -6.34
N ILE A 32 4.51 -9.04 -7.17
CA ILE A 32 4.65 -8.25 -8.40
C ILE A 32 4.19 -9.08 -9.60
N ILE A 33 3.27 -8.55 -10.39
CA ILE A 33 2.79 -9.22 -11.61
C ILE A 33 3.53 -8.71 -12.83
N PHE A 34 4.08 -9.64 -13.60
CA PHE A 34 4.69 -9.41 -14.90
C PHE A 34 3.67 -9.59 -16.02
N LYS A 35 3.59 -8.60 -16.92
CA LYS A 35 2.86 -8.70 -18.20
C LYS A 35 3.87 -8.56 -19.33
N ASN A 36 3.93 -9.54 -20.23
CA ASN A 36 4.89 -9.59 -21.35
C ASN A 36 6.35 -9.44 -20.87
N ASN A 37 6.71 -10.22 -19.84
CA ASN A 37 8.04 -10.24 -19.21
C ASN A 37 8.50 -8.88 -18.63
N ARG A 38 7.57 -7.99 -18.30
CA ARG A 38 7.85 -6.71 -17.63
C ARG A 38 6.97 -6.55 -16.40
N PRO A 39 7.51 -6.09 -15.26
CA PRO A 39 6.70 -5.76 -14.09
C PRO A 39 5.67 -4.69 -14.47
N LYS A 40 4.39 -4.93 -14.16
CA LYS A 40 3.31 -4.02 -14.53
C LYS A 40 2.30 -3.76 -13.43
N TYR A 41 2.08 -4.72 -12.53
CA TYR A 41 1.11 -4.59 -11.44
C TYR A 41 1.68 -5.10 -10.13
N ILE A 42 1.02 -4.75 -9.03
CA ILE A 42 1.29 -5.28 -7.69
C ILE A 42 -0.04 -5.78 -7.09
N ILE A 43 0.02 -6.89 -6.36
CA ILE A 43 -1.02 -7.34 -5.43
C ILE A 43 -0.41 -7.21 -4.04
N ALA A 44 -1.12 -6.60 -3.11
CA ALA A 44 -0.64 -6.42 -1.74
C ALA A 44 -1.81 -6.53 -0.77
N ASP A 45 -1.51 -6.98 0.44
CA ASP A 45 -2.49 -7.00 1.52
C ASP A 45 -2.82 -5.55 1.89
N ILE A 46 -4.12 -5.25 1.87
CA ILE A 46 -4.62 -3.92 2.17
C ILE A 46 -4.42 -3.54 3.64
N SER A 47 -4.37 -4.52 4.55
CA SER A 47 -4.08 -4.28 5.97
C SER A 47 -2.70 -3.66 6.16
N HIS A 48 -1.70 -4.14 5.41
CA HIS A 48 -0.33 -3.61 5.45
C HIS A 48 -0.21 -2.25 4.74
N MET A 49 -1.11 -1.91 3.81
CA MET A 49 -1.16 -0.56 3.24
C MET A 49 -1.69 0.48 4.23
N PHE A 50 -2.46 0.05 5.22
CA PHE A 50 -3.03 0.91 6.27
C PHE A 50 -2.35 0.77 7.62
N ASP A 51 -1.31 -0.06 7.73
CA ASP A 51 -0.33 -0.03 8.82
C ASP A 51 0.57 1.22 8.69
N LEU A 52 -0.12 2.37 8.69
CA LEU A 52 0.47 3.65 8.99
C LEU A 52 1.03 3.53 10.41
N THR A 53 2.30 3.87 10.56
CA THR A 53 2.90 4.07 11.88
C THR A 53 2.05 5.06 12.67
N ASP A 54 2.10 5.00 14.01
CA ASP A 54 1.34 5.94 14.83
C ASP A 54 1.64 7.40 14.47
N SER A 55 2.87 7.69 14.04
CA SER A 55 3.27 9.00 13.51
C SER A 55 2.50 9.39 12.24
N GLU A 56 2.40 8.49 11.26
CA GLU A 56 1.69 8.76 10.00
C GLU A 56 0.17 8.89 10.23
N LYS A 57 -0.38 8.14 11.19
CA LYS A 57 -1.77 8.31 11.64
C LYS A 57 -1.98 9.68 12.29
N ILE A 58 -1.04 10.12 13.14
CA ILE A 58 -1.07 11.45 13.76
C ILE A 58 -1.07 12.54 12.70
N ASP A 59 -0.22 12.44 11.66
CA ASP A 59 -0.17 13.45 10.59
C ASP A 59 -1.50 13.57 9.83
N ILE A 60 -2.15 12.44 9.54
CA ILE A 60 -3.46 12.43 8.88
C ILE A 60 -4.53 13.08 9.76
N ILE A 61 -4.54 12.77 11.06
CA ILE A 61 -5.49 13.33 12.02
C ILE A 61 -5.21 14.83 12.23
N ALA A 62 -3.95 15.22 12.42
CA ALA A 62 -3.51 16.58 12.60
C ALA A 62 -3.91 17.45 11.41
N LYS A 63 -3.69 16.98 10.18
CA LYS A 63 -4.12 17.66 8.96
C LYS A 63 -5.63 17.90 8.93
N ARG A 64 -6.44 16.90 9.31
CA ARG A 64 -7.90 17.06 9.39
C ARG A 64 -8.32 18.09 10.44
N ILE A 65 -7.67 18.10 11.61
CA ILE A 65 -7.96 19.05 12.69
C ILE A 65 -7.60 20.47 12.28
N ILE A 66 -6.41 20.65 11.69
CA ILE A 66 -5.94 21.95 11.21
C ILE A 66 -6.88 22.50 10.14
N GLU A 67 -7.27 21.69 9.14
CA GLU A 67 -8.20 22.14 8.10
C GLU A 67 -9.57 22.52 8.69
N LYS A 68 -10.09 21.70 9.62
CA LYS A 68 -11.39 21.95 10.27
C LYS A 68 -11.39 23.25 11.09
N HIS A 69 -10.27 23.57 11.72
CA HIS A 69 -10.13 24.71 12.64
C HIS A 69 -9.18 25.79 12.10
N ARG A 70 -8.99 25.85 10.79
CA ARG A 70 -7.96 26.65 10.12
C ARG A 70 -7.91 28.10 10.59
N LYS A 71 -9.07 28.77 10.66
CA LYS A 71 -9.17 30.15 11.14
C LYS A 71 -8.67 30.32 12.57
N ALA A 72 -8.98 29.39 13.47
CA ALA A 72 -8.54 29.47 14.86
C ALA A 72 -7.02 29.29 14.98
N PHE A 73 -6.43 28.38 14.20
CA PHE A 73 -4.98 28.21 14.14
C PHE A 73 -4.27 29.41 13.48
N GLU A 74 -4.85 30.01 12.45
CA GLU A 74 -4.35 31.23 11.82
C GLU A 74 -4.36 32.43 12.80
N GLU A 75 -5.37 32.54 13.67
CA GLU A 75 -5.39 33.55 14.74
C GLU A 75 -4.41 33.27 15.88
N LEU A 76 -4.15 32.01 16.23
CA LEU A 76 -3.16 31.63 17.25
C LEU A 76 -1.71 31.82 16.79
N GLY A 77 -1.47 31.84 15.48
CA GLY A 77 -0.15 32.03 14.89
C GLY A 77 0.24 33.50 14.64
N LYS A 78 -0.66 34.45 14.94
CA LYS A 78 -0.37 35.89 14.97
C LYS A 78 0.24 36.29 16.31
#